data_AF-A0A344LV13-F1
#
_entry.id   AF-A0A344LV13-F1
#
_cell.length_a   1.000
_cell.length_b   1.000
_cell.length_c   1.000
_cell.angle_alpha   90.00
_cell.angle_beta   90.00
_cell.angle_gamma   90.00
#
_symmetry.space_group_name_H-M   'P 1'
#
loop_
_entity.id
_entity.type
_entity.pdbx_description
1 polymer ?
#
loop_
_entity_poly.entity_id
_entity_poly.type
_entity_poly.pdbx_seq_one_letter_code
_entity_poly.pdbx_strand_id
1 'polypeptide(L)'
;MTINVADAETLLSNAEEMVSYGYQFAAYPLKLITDSDTIQFFRTSMAAEDYCLVGPNDVDYFKNIPITSLISDLNIILQSGIDTSRIETVNVNDFMRLYKKRNELNENNLNANTMNEKNLEYLKDQLKYTGMGETFETELKENMQKGDKDFKIIHSGIMNNGVPNNDTLTVELNFKKSDQSDIYFFNSYHVNLQKEENKPGLEQTFYINNDGTSITLKEAYNLMEGRSVNKDLKTKEGESYNAWLKMDFKESESNGNFKINHFHQNYGYDLEASLEKHSIKELQTPNYKENLMGSLKKGNLQSVTFVVNDVETKMFVEANPQFKTLNVYDGSLQRINHRESKQQKQSESKDKNVSKDSDGEPAQKEQNSTARKRKAGKSV
;
A
#
# COMPACT_ATOMS: atom_id res chain seq x y z
N MET A 1 3.91 -11.78 36.27
CA MET A 1 3.01 -12.55 37.14
C MET A 1 1.84 -12.97 36.29
N THR A 2 1.58 -14.26 36.20
CA THR A 2 0.43 -14.80 35.45
C THR A 2 -0.54 -15.36 36.47
N ILE A 3 -1.80 -14.95 36.44
CA ILE A 3 -2.84 -15.42 37.37
C ILE A 3 -3.98 -16.05 36.59
N ASN A 4 -4.77 -16.91 37.24
CA ASN A 4 -6.12 -17.21 36.77
C ASN A 4 -7.03 -16.04 37.14
N VAL A 5 -7.85 -15.58 36.19
CA VAL A 5 -8.73 -14.43 36.42
C VAL A 5 -9.80 -14.75 37.45
N ALA A 6 -10.26 -16.01 37.52
CA ALA A 6 -11.23 -16.45 38.51
C ALA A 6 -10.68 -16.37 39.95
N ASP A 7 -9.36 -16.43 40.12
CA ASP A 7 -8.70 -16.38 41.44
C ASP A 7 -8.29 -14.96 41.85
N ALA A 8 -8.54 -13.95 41.00
CA ALA A 8 -8.12 -12.57 41.26
C ALA A 8 -8.76 -11.98 42.54
N GLU A 9 -10.03 -12.28 42.82
CA GLU A 9 -10.71 -11.84 44.05
C GLU A 9 -10.09 -12.49 45.29
N THR A 10 -9.82 -13.80 45.23
CA THR A 10 -9.19 -14.56 46.32
C THR A 10 -7.78 -14.06 46.60
N LEU A 11 -6.98 -13.84 45.56
CA LEU A 11 -5.65 -13.28 45.66
C LEU A 11 -5.66 -11.87 46.26
N LEU A 12 -6.64 -11.04 45.88
CA LEU A 12 -6.79 -9.69 46.41
C LEU A 12 -7.09 -9.73 47.90
N SER A 13 -8.07 -10.53 48.32
CA SER A 13 -8.43 -10.68 49.73
C SER A 13 -7.26 -11.19 50.58
N ASN A 14 -6.49 -12.17 50.07
CA ASN A 14 -5.32 -12.69 50.76
C ASN A 14 -4.23 -11.61 50.90
N ALA A 15 -3.95 -10.86 49.83
CA ALA A 15 -2.99 -9.77 49.86
C ALA A 15 -3.37 -8.67 50.89
N GLU A 16 -4.65 -8.27 50.94
CA GLU A 16 -5.17 -7.30 51.90
C GLU A 16 -5.07 -7.81 53.35
N GLU A 17 -5.39 -9.08 53.58
CA GLU A 17 -5.23 -9.71 54.89
C GLU A 17 -3.76 -9.71 55.34
N MET A 18 -2.83 -10.05 54.46
CA MET A 18 -1.41 -10.07 54.78
C MET A 18 -0.86 -8.68 55.11
N VAL A 19 -1.36 -7.63 54.45
CA VAL A 19 -1.07 -6.23 54.84
C VAL A 19 -1.56 -5.94 56.25
N SER A 20 -2.76 -6.41 56.62
CA SER A 20 -3.30 -6.23 57.99
C SER A 20 -2.44 -6.90 59.06
N TYR A 21 -1.75 -7.99 58.71
CA TYR A 21 -0.79 -8.66 59.58
C TYR A 21 0.61 -8.03 59.56
N GLY A 22 0.83 -6.97 58.78
CA GLY A 22 2.10 -6.25 58.71
C GLY A 22 3.12 -6.83 57.74
N TYR A 23 2.67 -7.58 56.73
CA TYR A 23 3.48 -7.96 55.58
C TYR A 23 3.51 -6.81 54.57
N GLN A 24 4.59 -6.69 53.80
CA GLN A 24 4.81 -5.55 52.90
C GLN A 24 5.19 -5.97 51.47
N PHE A 25 5.74 -7.17 51.30
CA PHE A 25 6.22 -7.68 50.01
C PHE A 25 5.63 -9.05 49.72
N ALA A 26 5.42 -9.34 48.44
CA ALA A 26 5.05 -10.66 47.95
C ALA A 26 6.11 -11.14 46.94
N ALA A 27 6.35 -12.44 46.87
CA ALA A 27 7.12 -13.09 45.81
C ALA A 27 6.21 -14.04 45.04
N TYR A 28 6.29 -14.00 43.72
CA TYR A 28 5.48 -14.83 42.82
C TYR A 28 6.36 -15.58 41.81
N PRO A 29 5.94 -16.76 41.35
CA PRO A 29 6.68 -17.53 40.35
C PRO A 29 6.56 -16.90 38.96
N LEU A 30 7.64 -16.88 38.18
CA LEU A 30 7.64 -16.37 36.79
C LEU A 30 7.20 -17.43 35.76
N LYS A 31 7.28 -18.72 36.10
CA LYS A 31 6.97 -19.84 35.18
C LYS A 31 5.68 -20.60 35.53
N LEU A 32 5.10 -20.35 36.70
CA LEU A 32 3.85 -20.97 37.15
C LEU A 32 2.74 -19.92 37.23
N ILE A 33 1.50 -20.40 37.24
CA ILE A 33 0.36 -19.56 37.60
C ILE A 33 0.51 -19.18 39.06
N THR A 34 0.28 -17.91 39.36
CA THR A 34 0.25 -17.36 40.70
C THR A 34 -1.17 -17.43 41.24
N ASP A 35 -1.32 -18.05 42.39
CA ASP A 35 -2.54 -18.30 43.17
C ASP A 35 -2.20 -18.19 44.67
N SER A 36 -3.15 -18.52 45.55
CA SER A 36 -2.96 -18.45 47.01
C SER A 36 -1.85 -19.36 47.54
N ASP A 37 -1.54 -20.45 46.82
CA ASP A 37 -0.62 -21.48 47.28
C ASP A 37 0.80 -21.21 46.80
N THR A 38 0.94 -20.56 45.65
CA THR A 38 2.21 -20.29 44.97
C THR A 38 2.78 -18.91 45.30
N ILE A 39 1.96 -17.95 45.75
CA ILE A 39 2.44 -16.65 46.20
C ILE A 39 2.97 -16.72 47.64
N GLN A 40 4.06 -16.01 47.92
CA GLN A 40 4.68 -15.97 49.26
C GLN A 40 4.78 -14.55 49.77
N PHE A 41 4.54 -14.32 51.05
CA PHE A 41 4.52 -12.98 51.65
C PHE A 41 5.65 -12.76 52.65
N PHE A 42 6.23 -11.56 52.64
CA PHE A 42 7.34 -11.16 53.49
C PHE A 42 7.10 -9.80 54.14
N ARG A 43 7.60 -9.65 55.37
CA ARG A 43 7.51 -8.38 56.12
C ARG A 43 8.53 -7.33 55.66
N THR A 44 9.61 -7.77 55.01
CA THR A 44 10.73 -6.91 54.60
C THR A 44 11.16 -7.23 53.17
N SER A 45 11.70 -6.24 52.46
CA SER A 45 12.23 -6.39 51.10
C SER A 45 13.34 -7.43 51.07
N MET A 46 14.27 -7.36 52.03
CA MET A 46 15.41 -8.26 52.13
C MET A 46 15.00 -9.73 52.22
N ALA A 47 13.98 -10.07 53.03
CA ALA A 47 13.52 -11.45 53.13
C ALA A 47 12.85 -11.95 51.83
N ALA A 48 12.15 -11.08 51.11
CA ALA A 48 11.57 -11.43 49.80
C ALA A 48 12.65 -11.60 48.73
N GLU A 49 13.68 -10.75 48.74
CA GLU A 49 14.83 -10.83 47.85
C GLU A 49 15.63 -12.11 48.09
N ASP A 50 15.95 -12.41 49.35
CA ASP A 50 16.62 -13.66 49.74
C ASP A 50 15.81 -14.88 49.28
N TYR A 51 14.48 -14.87 49.47
CA TYR A 51 13.62 -15.95 48.98
C TYR A 51 13.68 -16.12 47.46
N CYS A 52 13.70 -15.02 46.71
CA CYS A 52 13.85 -15.05 45.25
C CYS A 52 15.23 -15.56 44.79
N LEU A 53 16.23 -15.57 45.67
CA LEU A 53 17.60 -16.01 45.37
C LEU A 53 17.91 -17.45 45.82
N VAL A 54 17.17 -18.01 46.80
CA VAL A 54 17.58 -19.22 47.56
C VAL A 54 16.61 -20.41 47.45
N GLY A 55 15.67 -20.41 46.48
CA GLY A 55 14.72 -21.51 46.28
C GLY A 55 15.38 -22.91 46.22
N PRO A 56 15.03 -23.86 47.11
CA PRO A 56 15.72 -25.14 47.22
C PRO A 56 15.33 -26.07 46.07
N ASN A 57 16.33 -26.37 45.23
CA ASN A 57 16.34 -27.27 44.08
C ASN A 57 15.64 -26.73 42.82
N ASP A 58 16.48 -26.36 41.84
CA ASP A 58 16.18 -25.92 40.48
C ASP A 58 15.63 -24.49 40.34
N VAL A 59 16.55 -23.53 40.10
CA VAL A 59 16.38 -22.20 39.46
C VAL A 59 14.94 -21.82 39.09
N ASP A 60 14.11 -21.61 40.11
CA ASP A 60 12.75 -21.13 39.95
C ASP A 60 12.76 -19.62 40.10
N TYR A 61 12.45 -18.99 38.98
CA TYR A 61 12.49 -17.57 38.74
C TYR A 61 11.36 -16.91 39.54
N PHE A 62 11.53 -16.70 40.84
CA PHE A 62 10.62 -15.85 41.61
C PHE A 62 10.98 -14.38 41.44
N LYS A 63 9.97 -13.52 41.46
CA LYS A 63 10.16 -12.07 41.50
C LYS A 63 9.33 -11.49 42.62
N ASN A 64 9.90 -10.55 43.36
CA ASN A 64 9.18 -9.83 44.39
C ASN A 64 8.47 -8.57 43.87
N ILE A 65 7.44 -8.15 44.60
CA ILE A 65 6.65 -6.94 44.37
C ILE A 65 6.13 -6.41 45.72
N PRO A 66 6.02 -5.09 45.94
CA PRO A 66 5.28 -4.55 47.07
C PRO A 66 3.82 -5.04 47.04
N ILE A 67 3.26 -5.44 48.19
CA ILE A 67 1.88 -5.94 48.25
C ILE A 67 0.88 -4.84 47.84
N THR A 68 1.19 -3.57 48.11
CA THR A 68 0.37 -2.44 47.67
C THR A 68 0.25 -2.36 46.15
N SER A 69 1.33 -2.65 45.41
CA SER A 69 1.30 -2.71 43.95
C SER A 69 0.49 -3.91 43.47
N LEU A 70 0.63 -5.08 44.11
CA LEU A 70 -0.18 -6.26 43.81
C LEU A 70 -1.68 -5.99 44.01
N ILE A 71 -2.06 -5.39 45.14
CA ILE A 71 -3.45 -5.00 45.45
C ILE A 71 -3.99 -4.03 44.40
N SER A 72 -3.20 -3.00 44.06
CA SER A 72 -3.57 -2.05 43.02
C SER A 72 -3.82 -2.75 41.69
N ASP A 73 -2.93 -3.68 41.33
CA ASP A 73 -3.00 -4.39 40.07
C ASP A 73 -4.23 -5.31 39.97
N LEU A 74 -4.51 -6.05 41.04
CA LEU A 74 -5.68 -6.94 41.12
C LEU A 74 -7.00 -6.16 41.09
N ASN A 75 -7.07 -5.03 41.80
CA ASN A 75 -8.26 -4.16 41.78
C ASN A 75 -8.59 -3.65 40.37
N ILE A 76 -7.58 -3.22 39.60
CA ILE A 76 -7.78 -2.78 38.22
C ILE A 76 -8.29 -3.94 37.34
N ILE A 77 -7.76 -5.16 37.51
CA ILE A 77 -8.23 -6.34 36.77
C ILE A 77 -9.71 -6.60 37.06
N LEU A 78 -10.11 -6.63 38.33
CA LEU A 78 -11.50 -6.87 38.73
C LEU A 78 -12.47 -5.79 38.22
N GLN A 79 -12.02 -4.52 38.20
CA GLN A 79 -12.83 -3.39 37.74
C GLN A 79 -12.84 -3.20 36.22
N SER A 80 -11.99 -3.92 35.48
CA SER A 80 -11.81 -3.72 34.03
C SER A 80 -12.93 -4.30 33.15
N GLY A 81 -13.81 -5.13 33.72
CA GLY A 81 -14.90 -5.79 32.99
C GLY A 81 -14.43 -6.89 32.03
N ILE A 82 -13.28 -7.53 32.29
CA ILE A 82 -12.83 -8.71 31.54
C ILE A 82 -13.88 -9.83 31.63
N ASP A 83 -14.23 -10.40 30.48
CA ASP A 83 -15.11 -11.58 30.41
C ASP A 83 -14.34 -12.83 30.85
N THR A 84 -14.60 -13.25 32.09
CA THR A 84 -14.00 -14.43 32.72
C THR A 84 -14.42 -15.74 32.07
N SER A 85 -15.47 -15.76 31.24
CA SER A 85 -15.91 -16.97 30.52
C SER A 85 -15.02 -17.32 29.31
N ARG A 86 -14.17 -16.37 28.87
CA ARG A 86 -13.33 -16.51 27.67
C ARG A 86 -11.83 -16.49 27.95
N ILE A 87 -11.41 -16.04 29.13
CA ILE A 87 -10.01 -15.85 29.48
C ILE A 87 -9.72 -16.58 30.79
N GLU A 88 -9.02 -17.71 30.69
CA GLU A 88 -8.63 -18.51 31.86
C GLU A 88 -7.44 -17.92 32.60
N THR A 89 -6.46 -17.33 31.90
CA THR A 89 -5.25 -16.76 32.54
C THR A 89 -4.87 -15.40 31.96
N VAL A 90 -4.30 -14.54 32.81
CA VAL A 90 -3.83 -13.19 32.45
C VAL A 90 -2.43 -12.97 32.98
N ASN A 91 -1.53 -12.49 32.12
CA ASN A 91 -0.27 -11.87 32.55
C ASN A 91 -0.56 -10.44 33.03
N VAL A 92 -0.43 -10.22 34.34
CA VAL A 92 -0.76 -8.95 35.00
C VAL A 92 0.03 -7.78 34.41
N ASN A 93 1.32 -7.97 34.09
CA ASN A 93 2.16 -6.90 33.57
C ASN A 93 1.73 -6.45 32.17
N ASP A 94 1.44 -7.42 31.30
CA ASP A 94 0.97 -7.14 29.94
C ASP A 94 -0.41 -6.50 29.97
N PHE A 95 -1.30 -7.00 30.84
CA PHE A 95 -2.60 -6.40 31.07
C PHE A 95 -2.50 -4.94 31.50
N MET A 96 -1.64 -4.62 32.48
CA MET A 96 -1.45 -3.24 32.92
C MET A 96 -0.92 -2.33 31.82
N ARG A 97 0.01 -2.82 31.00
CA ARG A 97 0.53 -2.07 29.85
C ARG A 97 -0.59 -1.74 28.86
N LEU A 98 -1.47 -2.70 28.57
CA LEU A 98 -2.60 -2.50 27.67
C LEU A 98 -3.68 -1.61 28.29
N TYR A 99 -3.98 -1.78 29.57
CA TYR A 99 -4.95 -0.97 30.31
C TYR A 99 -4.53 0.49 30.37
N LYS A 100 -3.25 0.79 30.70
CA LYS A 100 -2.70 2.15 30.66
C LYS A 100 -2.78 2.75 29.26
N LYS A 101 -2.36 2.01 28.23
CA LYS A 101 -2.45 2.46 26.83
C LYS A 101 -3.89 2.78 26.40
N ARG A 102 -4.87 1.97 26.85
CA ARG A 102 -6.30 2.20 26.61
C ARG A 102 -6.80 3.44 27.34
N ASN A 103 -6.43 3.62 28.60
CA ASN A 103 -6.85 4.79 29.38
C ASN A 103 -6.18 6.08 28.88
N GLU A 104 -4.91 6.05 28.50
CA GLU A 104 -4.25 7.16 27.81
C GLU A 104 -4.97 7.49 26.48
N LEU A 105 -5.42 6.49 25.72
CA LEU A 105 -6.21 6.73 24.52
C LEU A 105 -7.56 7.39 24.86
N ASN A 106 -8.23 6.96 25.94
CA ASN A 106 -9.51 7.48 26.37
C ASN A 106 -9.42 8.90 26.96
N GLU A 107 -8.41 9.20 27.77
CA GLU A 107 -8.15 10.54 28.33
C GLU A 107 -7.84 11.56 27.22
N ASN A 108 -7.10 11.14 26.19
CA ASN A 108 -6.90 11.95 24.99
C ASN A 108 -8.18 12.17 24.17
N ASN A 109 -9.19 11.30 24.31
CA ASN A 109 -10.50 11.45 23.65
C ASN A 109 -11.49 12.32 24.46
N LEU A 110 -11.23 12.59 25.75
CA LEU A 110 -12.12 13.33 26.66
C LEU A 110 -11.80 14.84 26.77
N ASN A 111 -10.61 15.29 26.33
CA ASN A 111 -10.23 16.70 26.35
C ASN A 111 -10.70 17.44 25.09
N ALA A 112 -11.96 17.88 25.10
CA ALA A 112 -12.53 18.81 24.14
C ALA A 112 -11.88 20.21 24.27
N ASN A 113 -10.69 20.38 23.68
CA ASN A 113 -10.09 21.62 23.15
C ASN A 113 -8.61 21.46 22.76
N THR A 114 -8.05 20.24 22.83
CA THR A 114 -6.68 19.98 22.42
C THR A 114 -6.71 19.09 21.18
N MET A 115 -6.16 19.59 20.06
CA MET A 115 -6.03 18.85 18.81
C MET A 115 -5.46 17.44 19.06
N ASN A 116 -6.07 16.42 18.46
CA ASN A 116 -5.61 15.04 18.56
C ASN A 116 -4.25 14.86 17.86
N GLU A 117 -3.16 14.97 18.62
CA GLU A 117 -1.78 14.89 18.10
C GLU A 117 -1.49 13.54 17.41
N LYS A 118 -2.11 12.45 17.87
CA LYS A 118 -1.98 11.13 17.22
C LYS A 118 -2.66 11.10 15.85
N ASN A 119 -3.79 11.80 15.70
CA ASN A 119 -4.46 11.92 14.42
C ASN A 119 -3.66 12.81 13.45
N LEU A 120 -3.06 13.90 13.93
CA LEU A 120 -2.16 14.71 13.10
C LEU A 120 -0.97 13.89 12.60
N GLU A 121 -0.31 13.14 13.49
CA GLU A 121 0.83 12.28 13.09
C GLU A 121 0.41 11.19 12.10
N TYR A 122 -0.76 10.56 12.32
CA TYR A 122 -1.32 9.60 11.38
C TYR A 122 -1.56 10.21 9.99
N LEU A 123 -2.13 11.42 9.91
CA LEU A 123 -2.38 12.09 8.63
C LEU A 123 -1.07 12.49 7.95
N LYS A 124 -0.06 12.94 8.71
CA LYS A 124 1.29 13.22 8.17
C LYS A 124 1.91 11.98 7.53
N ASP A 125 1.89 10.86 8.23
CA ASP A 125 2.38 9.58 7.70
C ASP A 125 1.59 9.16 6.46
N GLN A 126 0.27 9.28 6.48
CA GLN A 126 -0.56 8.93 5.34
C GLN A 126 -0.24 9.77 4.11
N LEU A 127 -0.04 11.09 4.25
CA LEU A 127 0.39 11.97 3.16
C LEU A 127 1.79 11.61 2.64
N LYS A 128 2.73 11.30 3.54
CA LYS A 128 4.07 10.82 3.17
C LYS A 128 4.01 9.55 2.34
N TYR A 129 3.32 8.52 2.82
CA TYR A 129 3.28 7.20 2.16
C TYR A 129 2.37 7.18 0.91
N THR A 130 1.46 8.14 0.77
CA THR A 130 0.71 8.35 -0.49
C THR A 130 1.49 9.17 -1.53
N GLY A 131 2.71 9.61 -1.20
CA GLY A 131 3.60 10.31 -2.13
C GLY A 131 3.34 11.81 -2.24
N MET A 132 2.57 12.39 -1.31
CA MET A 132 2.35 13.83 -1.23
C MET A 132 3.55 14.54 -0.59
N GLY A 133 4.29 13.84 0.29
CA GLY A 133 5.46 14.39 0.99
C GLY A 133 5.15 14.86 2.40
N GLU A 134 6.05 15.64 2.98
CA GLU A 134 6.06 16.00 4.41
C GLU A 134 5.75 17.50 4.67
N THR A 135 5.38 18.26 3.63
CA THR A 135 5.27 19.73 3.69
C THR A 135 3.93 20.26 4.21
N PHE A 136 2.97 19.38 4.53
CA PHE A 136 1.59 19.76 4.87
C PHE A 136 1.32 19.86 6.37
N GLU A 137 2.32 19.66 7.23
CA GLU A 137 2.14 19.60 8.69
C GLU A 137 1.50 20.87 9.26
N THR A 138 1.99 22.04 8.86
CA THR A 138 1.45 23.32 9.34
C THR A 138 -0.01 23.51 8.93
N GLU A 139 -0.33 23.29 7.66
CA GLU A 139 -1.69 23.46 7.12
C GLU A 139 -2.67 22.45 7.73
N LEU A 140 -2.25 21.20 7.90
CA LEU A 140 -3.04 20.18 8.61
C LEU A 140 -3.34 20.61 10.04
N LYS A 141 -2.31 21.02 10.79
CA LYS A 141 -2.44 21.44 12.18
C LYS A 141 -3.40 22.61 12.31
N GLU A 142 -3.25 23.64 11.48
CA GLU A 142 -4.11 24.81 11.50
C GLU A 142 -5.57 24.48 11.18
N ASN A 143 -5.83 23.67 10.15
CA ASN A 143 -7.20 23.30 9.78
C ASN A 143 -7.86 22.38 10.83
N MET A 144 -7.10 21.44 11.40
CA MET A 144 -7.61 20.58 12.48
C MET A 144 -7.95 21.39 13.74
N GLN A 145 -7.13 22.40 14.09
CA GLN A 145 -7.35 23.29 15.22
C GLN A 145 -8.55 24.22 15.05
N LYS A 146 -8.86 24.65 13.81
CA LYS A 146 -10.09 25.41 13.52
C LYS A 146 -11.36 24.61 13.83
N GLY A 147 -11.28 23.28 13.73
CA GLY A 147 -12.40 22.40 14.06
C GLY A 147 -13.45 22.25 12.95
N ASP A 148 -13.12 22.66 11.73
CA ASP A 148 -14.03 22.58 10.57
C ASP A 148 -14.39 21.11 10.26
N LYS A 149 -15.65 20.85 9.86
CA LYS A 149 -16.12 19.48 9.58
C LYS A 149 -15.42 18.84 8.38
N ASP A 150 -15.01 19.66 7.43
CA ASP A 150 -14.28 19.29 6.24
C ASP A 150 -13.35 20.43 5.84
N PHE A 151 -12.22 20.09 5.26
CA PHE A 151 -11.29 21.07 4.71
C PHE A 151 -10.49 20.46 3.56
N LYS A 152 -9.88 21.35 2.78
CA LYS A 152 -9.10 21.01 1.61
C LYS A 152 -7.73 21.67 1.67
N ILE A 153 -6.72 20.95 1.21
CA ILE A 153 -5.38 21.49 1.00
C ILE A 153 -5.06 21.36 -0.49
N ILE A 154 -4.70 22.48 -1.14
CA ILE A 154 -4.38 22.51 -2.56
C ILE A 154 -2.88 22.71 -2.74
N HIS A 155 -2.25 21.83 -3.51
CA HIS A 155 -0.85 21.92 -3.89
C HIS A 155 -0.71 21.91 -5.41
N SER A 156 0.24 22.67 -5.96
CA SER A 156 0.55 22.65 -7.38
C SER A 156 2.05 22.60 -7.60
N GLY A 157 2.49 21.81 -8.56
CA GLY A 157 3.91 21.67 -8.88
C GLY A 157 4.15 21.00 -10.22
N ILE A 158 5.40 21.11 -10.69
CA ILE A 158 5.87 20.41 -11.89
C ILE A 158 6.23 18.98 -11.49
N MET A 159 5.66 17.99 -12.18
CA MET A 159 5.94 16.57 -11.91
C MET A 159 7.05 16.04 -12.81
N ASN A 160 8.29 16.01 -12.30
CA ASN A 160 9.38 15.32 -12.99
C ASN A 160 9.37 13.82 -12.67
N ASN A 161 9.01 12.99 -13.64
CA ASN A 161 8.92 11.53 -13.47
C ASN A 161 10.13 10.77 -14.02
N GLY A 162 11.32 11.36 -13.96
CA GLY A 162 12.55 10.76 -14.50
C GLY A 162 12.70 10.89 -16.02
N VAL A 163 11.79 11.63 -16.65
CA VAL A 163 11.79 11.99 -18.06
C VAL A 163 11.49 13.49 -18.15
N PRO A 164 12.24 14.28 -18.95
CA PRO A 164 11.95 15.69 -19.11
C PRO A 164 10.52 15.90 -19.64
N ASN A 165 9.69 16.56 -18.86
CA ASN A 165 8.36 17.04 -19.26
C ASN A 165 8.11 18.39 -18.57
N ASN A 166 7.06 19.09 -19.01
CA ASN A 166 6.59 20.34 -18.40
C ASN A 166 5.19 20.16 -17.80
N ASP A 167 4.87 18.93 -17.38
CA ASP A 167 3.54 18.61 -16.87
C ASP A 167 3.34 19.29 -15.51
N THR A 168 2.25 20.02 -15.40
CA THR A 168 1.83 20.65 -14.14
C THR A 168 0.74 19.80 -13.51
N LEU A 169 0.91 19.48 -12.23
CA LEU A 169 -0.07 18.76 -11.44
C LEU A 169 -0.64 19.70 -10.38
N THR A 170 -1.96 19.86 -10.36
CA THR A 170 -2.68 20.46 -9.23
C THR A 170 -3.40 19.35 -8.48
N VAL A 171 -3.13 19.26 -7.18
CA VAL A 171 -3.67 18.24 -6.29
C VAL A 171 -4.47 18.91 -5.18
N GLU A 172 -5.72 18.51 -5.04
CA GLU A 172 -6.59 18.92 -3.95
C GLU A 172 -6.81 17.73 -3.01
N LEU A 173 -6.29 17.83 -1.79
CA LEU A 173 -6.39 16.83 -0.74
C LEU A 173 -7.67 17.07 0.08
N ASN A 174 -8.55 16.07 0.17
CA ASN A 174 -9.85 16.19 0.83
C ASN A 174 -9.85 15.51 2.20
N PHE A 175 -10.08 16.31 3.26
CA PHE A 175 -10.16 15.84 4.63
C PHE A 175 -11.55 16.01 5.20
N LYS A 176 -11.98 15.08 6.04
CA LYS A 176 -13.26 15.17 6.75
C LYS A 176 -13.13 14.67 8.18
N LYS A 177 -13.71 15.41 9.11
CA LYS A 177 -13.90 15.00 10.50
C LYS A 177 -14.99 13.93 10.61
N SER A 178 -14.78 12.96 11.49
CA SER A 178 -15.78 11.98 11.88
C SER A 178 -17.00 12.68 12.50
N ASP A 179 -18.20 12.22 12.16
CA ASP A 179 -19.43 12.65 12.84
C ASP A 179 -19.55 12.03 14.25
N GLN A 180 -18.73 11.02 14.56
CA GLN A 180 -18.78 10.23 15.81
C GLN A 180 -17.58 10.46 16.74
N SER A 181 -16.54 11.14 16.29
CA SER A 181 -15.30 11.35 17.05
C SER A 181 -14.55 12.61 16.61
N ASP A 182 -13.50 12.99 17.35
CA ASP A 182 -12.65 14.13 16.98
C ASP A 182 -11.56 13.78 15.93
N ILE A 183 -11.75 12.69 15.19
CA ILE A 183 -10.76 12.16 14.24
C ILE A 183 -11.06 12.70 12.84
N TYR A 184 -10.04 13.21 12.18
CA TYR A 184 -10.04 13.56 10.77
C TYR A 184 -9.49 12.41 9.92
N PHE A 185 -10.08 12.26 8.73
CA PHE A 185 -9.67 11.29 7.72
C PHE A 185 -9.29 12.00 6.43
N PHE A 186 -8.18 11.60 5.82
CA PHE A 186 -7.86 11.92 4.43
C PHE A 186 -8.60 10.93 3.52
N ASN A 187 -9.65 11.39 2.85
CA ASN A 187 -10.59 10.50 2.15
C ASN A 187 -10.26 10.31 0.68
N SER A 188 -9.76 11.36 0.04
CA SER A 188 -9.47 11.35 -1.40
C SER A 188 -8.57 12.51 -1.77
N TYR A 189 -7.96 12.43 -2.94
CA TYR A 189 -7.33 13.56 -3.57
C TYR A 189 -7.80 13.67 -5.02
N HIS A 190 -8.10 14.90 -5.43
CA HIS A 190 -8.43 15.24 -6.80
C HIS A 190 -7.17 15.72 -7.51
N VAL A 191 -6.93 15.19 -8.70
CA VAL A 191 -5.75 15.51 -9.52
C VAL A 191 -6.22 16.16 -10.81
N ASN A 192 -5.64 17.32 -11.13
CA ASN A 192 -5.70 17.93 -12.45
C ASN A 192 -4.29 17.90 -13.06
N LEU A 193 -4.14 17.17 -14.17
CA LEU A 193 -2.91 17.03 -14.93
C LEU A 193 -2.97 17.88 -16.20
N GLN A 194 -2.16 18.94 -16.22
CA GLN A 194 -2.05 19.84 -17.36
C GLN A 194 -0.73 19.60 -18.11
N LYS A 195 -0.83 19.12 -19.35
CA LYS A 195 0.33 18.86 -20.23
C LYS A 195 0.71 20.03 -21.14
N GLU A 196 -0.27 20.86 -21.47
CA GLU A 196 -0.10 22.00 -22.36
C GLU A 196 -0.72 23.25 -21.73
N GLU A 197 -0.01 24.36 -21.88
CA GLU A 197 -0.52 25.66 -21.48
C GLU A 197 -1.80 25.98 -22.28
N ASN A 198 -2.83 26.48 -21.60
CA ASN A 198 -4.13 26.87 -22.20
C ASN A 198 -5.00 25.72 -22.76
N LYS A 199 -4.68 24.45 -22.49
CA LYS A 199 -5.62 23.33 -22.69
C LYS A 199 -6.21 22.89 -21.36
N PRO A 200 -7.48 22.41 -21.34
CA PRO A 200 -8.05 21.82 -20.14
C PRO A 200 -7.19 20.63 -19.72
N GLY A 201 -6.89 20.56 -18.44
CA GLY A 201 -6.18 19.42 -17.86
C GLY A 201 -7.07 18.19 -17.79
N LEU A 202 -6.42 17.03 -17.65
CA LEU A 202 -7.08 15.78 -17.38
C LEU A 202 -7.36 15.70 -15.88
N GLU A 203 -8.62 15.44 -15.50
CA GLU A 203 -9.03 15.40 -14.11
C GLU A 203 -9.39 13.97 -13.67
N GLN A 204 -9.00 13.61 -12.45
CA GLN A 204 -9.35 12.32 -11.84
C GLN A 204 -9.32 12.44 -10.31
N THR A 205 -10.31 11.87 -9.64
CA THR A 205 -10.32 11.73 -8.18
C THR A 205 -9.89 10.32 -7.77
N PHE A 206 -8.92 10.24 -6.87
CA PHE A 206 -8.44 8.98 -6.27
C PHE A 206 -8.84 8.91 -4.80
N TYR A 207 -9.40 7.78 -4.39
CA TYR A 207 -9.84 7.55 -3.02
C TYR A 207 -8.75 6.86 -2.20
N ILE A 208 -8.71 7.20 -0.91
CA ILE A 208 -7.75 6.67 0.04
C ILE A 208 -8.38 5.52 0.81
N ASN A 209 -7.69 4.38 0.77
CA ASN A 209 -7.99 3.18 1.54
C ASN A 209 -6.90 2.96 2.60
N ASN A 210 -7.33 2.55 3.80
CA ASN A 210 -6.43 2.36 4.95
C ASN A 210 -5.70 1.01 4.94
N ASP A 211 -5.77 0.24 3.85
CA ASP A 211 -5.30 -1.13 3.78
C ASP A 211 -4.19 -1.37 2.74
N GLY A 212 -3.51 -0.30 2.32
CA GLY A 212 -2.39 -0.34 1.38
C GLY A 212 -2.81 -0.41 -0.10
N THR A 213 -4.10 -0.50 -0.38
CA THR A 213 -4.63 -0.56 -1.77
C THR A 213 -4.69 0.81 -2.44
N SER A 214 -4.47 1.90 -1.69
CA SER A 214 -4.46 3.28 -2.19
C SER A 214 -3.50 3.47 -3.36
N ILE A 215 -3.92 4.30 -4.32
CA ILE A 215 -3.07 4.78 -5.41
C ILE A 215 -2.27 5.97 -4.87
N THR A 216 -0.94 5.92 -4.98
CA THR A 216 -0.05 7.04 -4.65
C THR A 216 -0.09 8.11 -5.73
N LEU A 217 0.34 9.34 -5.42
CA LEU A 217 0.35 10.45 -6.38
C LEU A 217 1.15 10.11 -7.66
N LYS A 218 2.27 9.40 -7.52
CA LYS A 218 3.09 8.98 -8.66
C LYS A 218 2.39 7.93 -9.52
N GLU A 219 1.71 6.97 -8.90
CA GLU A 219 0.91 5.97 -9.61
C GLU A 219 -0.30 6.62 -10.30
N ALA A 220 -0.96 7.59 -9.66
CA ALA A 220 -2.04 8.38 -10.25
C ALA A 220 -1.55 9.11 -11.50
N TYR A 221 -0.42 9.82 -11.43
CA TYR A 221 0.21 10.43 -12.60
C TYR A 221 0.50 9.40 -13.70
N ASN A 222 1.04 8.22 -13.35
CA ASN A 222 1.30 7.17 -14.34
C ASN A 222 0.02 6.66 -15.02
N LEU A 223 -1.07 6.46 -14.27
CA LEU A 223 -2.37 6.07 -14.82
C LEU A 223 -2.95 7.15 -15.75
N MET A 224 -2.83 8.42 -15.36
CA MET A 224 -3.29 9.58 -16.13
C MET A 224 -2.44 9.82 -17.40
N GLU A 225 -1.16 9.42 -17.39
CA GLU A 225 -0.32 9.30 -18.59
C GLU A 225 -0.70 8.11 -19.49
N GLY A 226 -1.67 7.28 -19.09
CA GLY A 226 -2.14 6.11 -19.84
C GLY A 226 -1.32 4.84 -19.61
N ARG A 227 -0.39 4.87 -18.64
CA ARG A 227 0.44 3.72 -18.24
C ARG A 227 -0.33 2.82 -17.28
N SER A 228 0.20 1.62 -17.07
CA SER A 228 -0.43 0.62 -16.20
C SER A 228 0.30 0.47 -14.88
N VAL A 229 -0.45 0.35 -13.78
CA VAL A 229 0.07 0.19 -12.42
C VAL A 229 -0.37 -1.15 -11.86
N ASN A 230 0.53 -1.90 -11.24
CA ASN A 230 0.23 -3.17 -10.58
C ASN A 230 -0.03 -2.94 -9.09
N LYS A 231 -1.14 -3.49 -8.58
CA LYS A 231 -1.54 -3.37 -7.18
C LYS A 231 -2.01 -4.72 -6.64
N ASP A 232 -1.73 -4.93 -5.36
CA ASP A 232 -2.49 -5.87 -4.55
C ASP A 232 -3.74 -5.14 -4.05
N LEU A 233 -4.90 -5.67 -4.39
CA LEU A 233 -6.23 -5.11 -4.16
C LEU A 233 -7.07 -6.09 -3.33
N LYS A 234 -8.24 -5.65 -2.87
CA LYS A 234 -9.19 -6.51 -2.17
C LYS A 234 -10.55 -6.53 -2.86
N THR A 235 -11.19 -7.70 -2.85
CA THR A 235 -12.60 -7.83 -3.25
C THR A 235 -13.52 -7.21 -2.20
N LYS A 236 -14.82 -7.15 -2.49
CA LYS A 236 -15.82 -6.67 -1.51
C LYS A 236 -15.89 -7.59 -0.29
N GLU A 237 -15.56 -8.86 -0.48
CA GLU A 237 -15.50 -9.90 0.54
C GLU A 237 -14.18 -9.87 1.34
N GLY A 238 -13.23 -9.00 0.96
CA GLY A 238 -11.96 -8.81 1.66
C GLY A 238 -10.81 -9.70 1.18
N GLU A 239 -11.02 -10.51 0.13
CA GLU A 239 -10.00 -11.38 -0.44
C GLU A 239 -8.96 -10.57 -1.22
N SER A 240 -7.68 -10.79 -0.91
CA SER A 240 -6.58 -10.13 -1.61
C SER A 240 -6.36 -10.74 -2.99
N TYR A 241 -6.16 -9.90 -4.01
CA TYR A 241 -5.79 -10.32 -5.36
C TYR A 241 -4.85 -9.31 -6.02
N ASN A 242 -4.00 -9.78 -6.94
CA ASN A 242 -3.13 -8.90 -7.71
C ASN A 242 -3.77 -8.54 -9.06
N ALA A 243 -3.68 -7.27 -9.46
CA ALA A 243 -4.13 -6.83 -10.77
C ALA A 243 -3.30 -5.67 -11.32
N TRP A 244 -3.23 -5.58 -12.64
CA TRP A 244 -2.81 -4.37 -13.32
C TRP A 244 -4.00 -3.46 -13.60
N LEU A 245 -3.84 -2.18 -13.29
CA LEU A 245 -4.81 -1.11 -13.47
C LEU A 245 -4.40 -0.27 -14.66
N LYS A 246 -5.37 0.10 -15.49
CA LYS A 246 -5.17 1.03 -16.61
C LYS A 246 -6.41 1.91 -16.80
N MET A 247 -6.21 3.21 -16.92
CA MET A 247 -7.30 4.16 -17.18
C MET A 247 -7.90 3.94 -18.58
N ASP A 248 -9.22 4.00 -18.67
CA ASP A 248 -9.97 4.00 -19.92
C ASP A 248 -10.46 5.41 -20.23
N PHE A 249 -9.73 6.13 -21.09
CA PHE A 249 -10.07 7.50 -21.47
C PHE A 249 -11.34 7.61 -22.34
N LYS A 250 -11.99 6.49 -22.69
CA LYS A 250 -13.21 6.48 -23.51
C LYS A 250 -14.48 6.33 -22.68
N GLU A 251 -14.38 5.84 -21.46
CA GLU A 251 -15.50 5.58 -20.57
C GLU A 251 -15.33 6.35 -19.27
N SER A 252 -16.36 7.13 -18.90
CA SER A 252 -16.43 7.80 -17.61
C SER A 252 -17.50 7.16 -16.72
N GLU A 253 -17.24 7.14 -15.43
CA GLU A 253 -18.18 6.75 -14.39
C GLU A 253 -19.14 7.91 -14.06
N SER A 254 -20.20 7.59 -13.31
CA SER A 254 -21.25 8.57 -12.95
C SER A 254 -20.76 9.76 -12.11
N ASN A 255 -19.61 9.62 -11.45
CA ASN A 255 -18.94 10.67 -10.67
C ASN A 255 -17.99 11.55 -11.50
N GLY A 256 -17.90 11.32 -12.82
CA GLY A 256 -17.01 12.06 -13.73
C GLY A 256 -15.59 11.49 -13.84
N ASN A 257 -15.22 10.51 -13.02
CA ASN A 257 -13.92 9.82 -13.15
C ASN A 257 -13.86 8.99 -14.43
N PHE A 258 -12.67 8.82 -15.00
CA PHE A 258 -12.43 7.77 -15.98
C PHE A 258 -12.47 6.40 -15.32
N LYS A 259 -13.06 5.44 -16.02
CA LYS A 259 -13.09 4.04 -15.60
C LYS A 259 -11.67 3.49 -15.56
N ILE A 260 -11.41 2.61 -14.59
CA ILE A 260 -10.16 1.86 -14.50
C ILE A 260 -10.44 0.41 -14.91
N ASN A 261 -9.70 -0.07 -15.90
CA ASN A 261 -9.72 -1.47 -16.33
C ASN A 261 -8.74 -2.29 -15.48
N HIS A 262 -9.19 -3.48 -15.06
CA HIS A 262 -8.43 -4.40 -14.22
C HIS A 262 -8.03 -5.64 -15.03
N PHE A 263 -6.72 -5.89 -15.13
CA PHE A 263 -6.16 -7.12 -15.68
C PHE A 263 -5.69 -7.98 -14.51
N HIS A 264 -6.57 -8.88 -14.06
CA HIS A 264 -6.32 -9.79 -12.94
C HIS A 264 -5.06 -10.64 -13.17
N GLN A 265 -4.45 -11.20 -12.11
CA GLN A 265 -3.29 -12.10 -12.24
C GLN A 265 -3.53 -13.29 -13.21
N ASN A 266 -4.78 -13.73 -13.34
CA ASN A 266 -5.19 -14.81 -14.26
C ASN A 266 -5.38 -14.35 -15.71
N TYR A 267 -5.27 -13.05 -16.00
CA TYR A 267 -5.33 -12.50 -17.35
C TYR A 267 -4.18 -13.02 -18.22
N GLY A 268 -3.05 -13.41 -17.61
CA GLY A 268 -1.90 -14.00 -18.28
C GLY A 268 -0.93 -12.98 -18.88
N TYR A 269 -0.85 -11.79 -18.31
CA TYR A 269 0.29 -10.90 -18.55
C TYR A 269 1.40 -11.23 -17.56
N ASP A 270 2.56 -11.57 -18.09
CA ASP A 270 3.78 -11.81 -17.33
C ASP A 270 4.80 -10.72 -17.69
N LEU A 271 5.12 -9.88 -16.70
CA LEU A 271 6.06 -8.78 -16.88
C LEU A 271 7.49 -9.29 -17.10
N GLU A 272 7.91 -10.28 -16.32
CA GLU A 272 9.27 -10.83 -16.35
C GLU A 272 9.51 -11.53 -17.69
N ALA A 273 8.61 -12.42 -18.09
CA ALA A 273 8.67 -13.08 -19.39
C ALA A 273 8.55 -12.09 -20.56
N SER A 274 7.91 -10.93 -20.36
CA SER A 274 7.89 -9.87 -21.38
C SER A 274 9.21 -9.12 -21.48
N LEU A 275 9.90 -8.89 -20.36
CA LEU A 275 11.24 -8.28 -20.32
C LEU A 275 12.29 -9.20 -20.94
N GLU A 276 12.24 -10.49 -20.65
CA GLU A 276 13.21 -11.50 -21.13
C GLU A 276 13.19 -11.73 -22.65
N LYS A 277 12.15 -11.26 -23.34
CA LYS A 277 12.09 -11.22 -24.81
C LYS A 277 13.05 -10.19 -25.42
N HIS A 278 13.63 -9.31 -24.60
CA HIS A 278 14.54 -8.25 -25.00
C HIS A 278 15.91 -8.46 -24.36
N SER A 279 16.97 -8.15 -25.10
CA SER A 279 18.35 -8.19 -24.61
C SER A 279 18.64 -7.00 -23.68
N ILE A 280 18.02 -6.97 -22.50
CA ILE A 280 18.16 -5.91 -21.50
C ILE A 280 19.28 -6.27 -20.52
N LYS A 281 20.27 -5.39 -20.40
CA LYS A 281 21.46 -5.59 -19.55
C LYS A 281 21.11 -5.69 -18.07
N GLU A 282 20.16 -4.88 -17.60
CA GLU A 282 19.73 -4.83 -16.20
C GLU A 282 19.11 -6.15 -15.71
N LEU A 283 18.62 -7.02 -16.60
CA LEU A 283 18.07 -8.33 -16.23
C LEU A 283 19.15 -9.32 -15.78
N GLN A 284 20.42 -9.09 -16.13
CA GLN A 284 21.54 -9.97 -15.79
C GLN A 284 21.98 -9.84 -14.33
N THR A 285 21.64 -8.72 -13.68
CA THR A 285 22.00 -8.45 -12.28
C THR A 285 20.73 -8.51 -11.42
N PRO A 286 20.61 -9.43 -10.44
CA PRO A 286 19.38 -9.63 -9.67
C PRO A 286 18.80 -8.34 -9.05
N ASN A 287 19.63 -7.53 -8.39
CA ASN A 287 19.18 -6.27 -7.78
C ASN A 287 18.67 -5.25 -8.82
N TYR A 288 19.27 -5.21 -10.03
CA TYR A 288 18.81 -4.32 -11.09
C TYR A 288 17.52 -4.83 -11.74
N LYS A 289 17.39 -6.16 -11.91
CA LYS A 289 16.15 -6.80 -12.35
C LYS A 289 15.00 -6.49 -11.40
N GLU A 290 15.20 -6.65 -10.10
CA GLU A 290 14.19 -6.36 -9.08
C GLU A 290 13.78 -4.89 -9.09
N ASN A 291 14.75 -3.97 -9.12
CA ASN A 291 14.49 -2.53 -9.21
C ASN A 291 13.71 -2.15 -10.49
N LEU A 292 14.09 -2.72 -11.63
CA LEU A 292 13.39 -2.54 -12.91
C LEU A 292 11.94 -3.03 -12.82
N MET A 293 11.74 -4.25 -12.33
CA MET A 293 10.40 -4.82 -12.14
C MET A 293 9.55 -3.98 -11.19
N GLY A 294 10.10 -3.56 -10.05
CA GLY A 294 9.42 -2.71 -9.08
C GLY A 294 9.04 -1.34 -9.66
N SER A 295 9.92 -0.74 -10.46
CA SER A 295 9.65 0.54 -11.14
C SER A 295 8.52 0.41 -12.16
N LEU A 296 8.53 -0.65 -12.98
CA LEU A 296 7.51 -0.92 -13.98
C LEU A 296 6.16 -1.29 -13.37
N LYS A 297 6.15 -2.02 -12.24
CA LYS A 297 4.93 -2.29 -11.47
C LYS A 297 4.30 -1.00 -10.94
N LYS A 298 5.07 0.01 -10.60
CA LYS A 298 4.55 1.35 -10.23
C LYS A 298 4.08 2.17 -11.43
N GLY A 299 4.18 1.65 -12.66
CA GLY A 299 3.80 2.32 -13.90
C GLY A 299 4.81 3.33 -14.44
N ASN A 300 6.04 3.33 -13.92
CA ASN A 300 7.07 4.25 -14.39
C ASN A 300 7.51 3.90 -15.82
N LEU A 301 7.93 4.92 -16.56
CA LEU A 301 8.66 4.76 -17.81
C LEU A 301 10.14 4.66 -17.46
N GLN A 302 10.69 3.46 -17.56
CA GLN A 302 11.99 3.14 -16.98
C GLN A 302 13.08 3.09 -18.06
N SER A 303 14.18 3.82 -17.87
CA SER A 303 15.37 3.69 -18.71
C SER A 303 16.04 2.34 -18.47
N VAL A 304 16.43 1.69 -19.57
CA VAL A 304 17.11 0.39 -19.63
C VAL A 304 18.17 0.40 -20.74
N THR A 305 19.09 -0.55 -20.68
CA THR A 305 20.18 -0.69 -21.66
C THR A 305 19.94 -1.93 -22.51
N PHE A 306 19.65 -1.73 -23.80
CA PHE A 306 19.52 -2.82 -24.76
C PHE A 306 20.88 -3.18 -25.35
N VAL A 307 21.16 -4.47 -25.52
CA VAL A 307 22.38 -5.00 -26.13
C VAL A 307 22.02 -5.74 -27.41
N VAL A 308 22.35 -5.18 -28.57
CA VAL A 308 22.10 -5.80 -29.88
C VAL A 308 23.41 -5.83 -30.67
N ASN A 309 23.88 -7.02 -31.05
CA ASN A 309 25.18 -7.21 -31.70
C ASN A 309 26.34 -6.52 -30.94
N ASP A 310 26.37 -6.70 -29.61
CA ASP A 310 27.35 -6.09 -28.70
C ASP A 310 27.34 -4.55 -28.64
N VAL A 311 26.33 -3.90 -29.25
CA VAL A 311 26.12 -2.45 -29.15
C VAL A 311 25.10 -2.15 -28.05
N GLU A 312 25.51 -1.36 -27.06
CA GLU A 312 24.65 -0.89 -25.99
C GLU A 312 23.89 0.38 -26.42
N THR A 313 22.57 0.35 -26.32
CA THR A 313 21.71 1.51 -26.59
C THR A 313 20.76 1.74 -25.44
N LYS A 314 20.70 2.99 -24.95
CA LYS A 314 19.71 3.38 -23.93
C LYS A 314 18.33 3.50 -24.56
N MET A 315 17.37 2.84 -23.96
CA MET A 315 15.96 2.83 -24.33
C MET A 315 15.10 3.07 -23.08
N PHE A 316 13.81 3.30 -23.28
CA PHE A 316 12.83 3.36 -22.20
C PHE A 316 11.75 2.29 -22.38
N VAL A 317 11.28 1.71 -21.28
CA VAL A 317 10.25 0.67 -21.30
C VAL A 317 9.17 0.93 -20.26
N GLU A 318 7.95 0.49 -20.57
CA GLU A 318 6.81 0.47 -19.65
C GLU A 318 6.00 -0.83 -19.84
N ALA A 319 5.27 -1.22 -18.80
CA ALA A 319 4.39 -2.38 -18.84
C ALA A 319 3.15 -2.13 -19.72
N ASN A 320 2.79 -3.11 -20.56
CA ASN A 320 1.58 -3.07 -21.37
C ASN A 320 0.72 -4.34 -21.18
N PRO A 321 0.08 -4.49 -20.01
CA PRO A 321 -0.73 -5.66 -19.67
C PRO A 321 -1.85 -5.90 -20.67
N GLN A 322 -2.52 -4.85 -21.15
CA GLN A 322 -3.63 -4.95 -22.11
C GLN A 322 -3.28 -5.81 -23.33
N PHE A 323 -2.08 -5.62 -23.89
CA PHE A 323 -1.60 -6.38 -25.05
C PHE A 323 -0.64 -7.52 -24.68
N LYS A 324 -0.40 -7.74 -23.39
CA LYS A 324 0.55 -8.73 -22.84
C LYS A 324 1.98 -8.55 -23.38
N THR A 325 2.42 -7.31 -23.50
CA THR A 325 3.75 -6.94 -24.00
C THR A 325 4.38 -5.84 -23.16
N LEU A 326 5.57 -5.39 -23.57
CA LEU A 326 6.14 -4.09 -23.19
C LEU A 326 5.91 -3.08 -24.31
N ASN A 327 5.84 -1.80 -23.96
CA ASN A 327 6.11 -0.73 -24.91
C ASN A 327 7.57 -0.31 -24.76
N VAL A 328 8.24 -0.07 -25.88
CA VAL A 328 9.65 0.33 -25.94
C VAL A 328 9.74 1.67 -26.66
N TYR A 329 10.56 2.57 -26.14
CA TYR A 329 10.80 3.90 -26.69
C TYR A 329 12.29 4.16 -26.84
N ASP A 330 12.66 4.94 -27.85
CA ASP A 330 14.05 5.37 -28.05
C ASP A 330 14.45 6.52 -27.10
N GLY A 331 15.70 7.00 -27.24
CA GLY A 331 16.21 8.12 -26.47
C GLY A 331 15.47 9.46 -26.67
N SER A 332 14.67 9.57 -27.73
CA SER A 332 13.78 10.71 -28.02
C SER A 332 12.32 10.46 -27.61
N LEU A 333 12.08 9.38 -26.84
CA LEU A 333 10.78 8.95 -26.34
C LEU A 333 9.78 8.62 -27.46
N GLN A 334 10.26 8.29 -28.65
CA GLN A 334 9.41 7.82 -29.74
C GLN A 334 9.18 6.32 -29.62
N ARG A 335 7.92 5.90 -29.76
CA ARG A 335 7.54 4.50 -29.59
C ARG A 335 8.07 3.64 -30.73
N ILE A 336 8.80 2.59 -30.39
CA ILE A 336 9.35 1.63 -31.36
C ILE A 336 8.31 0.54 -31.62
N ASN A 337 7.68 0.58 -32.80
CA ASN A 337 6.72 -0.44 -33.21
C ASN A 337 7.43 -1.62 -33.90
N HIS A 338 7.58 -2.75 -33.21
CA HIS A 338 8.16 -3.98 -33.79
C HIS A 338 7.34 -4.61 -34.94
N ARG A 339 6.16 -4.08 -35.28
CA ARG A 339 5.36 -4.52 -36.44
C ARG A 339 5.89 -3.95 -37.77
N GLU A 340 6.44 -2.74 -37.78
CA GLU A 340 6.90 -2.08 -39.01
C GLU A 340 8.24 -2.62 -39.50
N SER A 341 9.12 -3.03 -38.57
CA SER A 341 10.43 -3.62 -38.91
C SER A 341 10.33 -4.99 -39.59
N LYS A 342 9.21 -5.72 -39.43
CA LYS A 342 8.93 -6.94 -40.21
C LYS A 342 8.44 -6.65 -41.64
N GLN A 343 7.75 -5.54 -41.87
CA GLN A 343 7.31 -5.14 -43.21
C GLN A 343 8.47 -4.58 -44.05
N GLN A 344 9.40 -3.83 -43.45
CA GLN A 344 10.60 -3.36 -44.16
C GLN A 344 11.57 -4.51 -44.54
N LYS A 345 11.69 -5.55 -43.71
CA LYS A 345 12.44 -6.77 -44.08
C LYS A 345 11.77 -7.58 -45.20
N GLN A 346 10.46 -7.47 -45.38
CA GLN A 346 9.73 -8.19 -46.43
C GLN A 346 9.74 -7.46 -47.78
N SER A 347 9.92 -6.13 -47.79
CA SER A 347 10.17 -5.36 -49.02
C SER A 347 11.60 -5.54 -49.53
N GLU A 348 12.62 -5.56 -48.66
CA GLU A 348 14.02 -5.78 -49.09
C GLU A 348 14.32 -7.21 -49.55
N SER A 349 13.46 -8.18 -49.19
CA SER A 349 13.59 -9.58 -49.61
C SER A 349 13.00 -9.85 -51.01
N LYS A 350 12.23 -8.91 -51.59
CA LYS A 350 11.62 -9.07 -52.92
C LYS A 350 12.44 -8.43 -54.05
N ASP A 351 13.39 -7.55 -53.75
CA ASP A 351 14.21 -6.86 -54.76
C ASP A 351 15.50 -7.60 -55.17
N LYS A 352 15.74 -8.83 -54.67
CA LYS A 352 16.92 -9.64 -55.04
C LYS A 352 16.65 -10.80 -56.00
N ASN A 353 15.48 -10.86 -56.63
CA ASN A 353 15.15 -11.94 -57.57
C ASN A 353 14.57 -11.44 -58.90
N VAL A 354 15.23 -10.48 -59.56
CA VAL A 354 15.04 -10.25 -61.00
C VAL A 354 16.35 -9.76 -61.64
N SER A 355 17.11 -10.67 -62.24
CA SER A 355 17.92 -10.40 -63.45
C SER A 355 18.68 -11.64 -63.95
N LYS A 356 18.16 -12.24 -65.04
CA LYS A 356 18.80 -12.93 -66.19
C LYS A 356 17.82 -13.99 -66.72
N ASP A 357 17.45 -14.06 -67.99
CA ASP A 357 17.62 -13.24 -69.19
C ASP A 357 16.66 -13.85 -70.24
N SER A 358 16.04 -12.99 -71.06
CA SER A 358 15.69 -13.09 -72.51
C SER A 358 15.43 -14.47 -73.16
N ASP A 359 14.45 -14.72 -74.05
CA ASP A 359 13.84 -13.94 -75.13
C ASP A 359 12.54 -14.62 -75.64
N GLY A 360 11.63 -13.85 -76.26
CA GLY A 360 10.63 -14.40 -77.19
C GLY A 360 9.23 -13.78 -77.12
N GLU A 361 9.06 -12.58 -77.67
CA GLU A 361 7.76 -12.09 -78.21
C GLU A 361 7.53 -12.65 -79.64
N PRO A 362 6.33 -12.55 -80.28
CA PRO A 362 5.26 -11.58 -80.01
C PRO A 362 3.79 -12.05 -80.08
N ALA A 363 2.94 -11.16 -79.55
CA ALA A 363 1.59 -10.78 -79.99
C ALA A 363 0.39 -11.74 -79.78
N GLN A 364 -0.61 -11.28 -79.03
CA GLN A 364 -1.80 -10.64 -79.62
C GLN A 364 -2.73 -10.00 -78.58
N LYS A 365 -3.31 -8.87 -79.00
CA LYS A 365 -4.40 -8.10 -78.37
C LYS A 365 -5.64 -8.97 -78.17
N GLU A 366 -6.40 -8.71 -77.10
CA GLU A 366 -7.82 -8.31 -77.26
C GLU A 366 -8.44 -7.72 -75.99
N GLN A 367 -9.17 -6.64 -76.23
CA GLN A 367 -10.06 -5.94 -75.31
C GLN A 367 -11.41 -6.67 -75.23
N ASN A 368 -12.03 -6.70 -74.06
CA ASN A 368 -13.45 -6.34 -73.82
C ASN A 368 -13.76 -6.60 -72.34
N SER A 369 -14.06 -5.59 -71.53
CA SER A 369 -15.22 -4.69 -71.50
C SER A 369 -16.53 -5.37 -71.08
N THR A 370 -17.21 -4.68 -70.16
CA THR A 370 -18.62 -4.83 -69.73
C THR A 370 -18.96 -5.99 -68.80
N ALA A 371 -19.91 -5.90 -67.87
CA ALA A 371 -20.58 -4.78 -67.21
C ALA A 371 -21.37 -5.37 -66.03
N ARG A 372 -21.57 -4.53 -65.00
CA ARG A 372 -22.61 -4.57 -63.98
C ARG A 372 -23.82 -5.48 -64.26
N LYS A 373 -24.22 -6.26 -63.25
CA LYS A 373 -25.62 -6.25 -62.78
C LYS A 373 -25.75 -6.62 -61.30
N ARG A 374 -26.33 -5.68 -60.55
CA ARG A 374 -26.90 -5.83 -59.21
C ARG A 374 -28.18 -6.67 -59.27
N LYS A 375 -28.45 -7.44 -58.21
CA LYS A 375 -29.77 -7.73 -57.60
C LYS A 375 -29.46 -8.34 -56.22
N ALA A 376 -29.60 -7.65 -55.08
CA ALA A 376 -30.84 -7.25 -54.40
C ALA A 376 -31.81 -8.41 -54.14
N GLY A 377 -31.65 -9.05 -52.98
CA GLY A 377 -32.65 -9.13 -51.90
C GLY A 377 -33.86 -10.07 -52.02
N LYS A 378 -33.99 -10.97 -51.03
CA LYS A 378 -35.21 -11.30 -50.23
C LYS A 378 -34.80 -12.28 -49.12
N SER A 379 -34.87 -11.90 -47.84
CA SER A 379 -35.96 -12.21 -46.89
C SER A 379 -36.38 -13.68 -46.89
N VAL A 380 -36.08 -14.42 -45.83
CA VAL A 380 -36.88 -14.55 -44.59
C VAL A 380 -35.92 -14.63 -43.41
#